data_AF-F5LP63-F1
#
_entry.id   AF-F5LP63-F1
#
_cell.length_a   1.000
_cell.length_b   1.000
_cell.length_c   1.000
_cell.angle_alpha   90.00
_cell.angle_beta   90.00
_cell.angle_gamma   90.00
#
_symmetry.space_group_name_H-M   'P 1'
#
loop_
_entity.id
_entity.type
_entity.pdbx_description
1 polymer ?
#
loop_
_entity_poly.entity_id
_entity_poly.type
_entity_poly.pdbx_seq_one_letter_code
_entity_poly.pdbx_strand_id
1 'polypeptide(L)'
;MSGVMQIRDHLLDELELSVRTSEALIRRIRPEEWGFTPGENMRTLLQLVHHIAALPASDLAILQEKSQPEVELVENGAQDVTDPEQLAKRLRTHFDTLKAYMVSLSEDELLNKETKAFYLEHSMPQIKWLIEIVTHLFHHRSQLYNYLKQNGHELNFFMLYA
;
A
#
# COMPACT_ATOMS: atom_id res chain seq x y z
N MET A 1 16.04 -21.53 -9.37
CA MET A 1 14.92 -20.81 -8.75
C MET A 1 13.66 -21.28 -9.46
N SER A 2 12.61 -21.66 -8.74
CA SER A 2 11.36 -22.10 -9.38
C SER A 2 10.62 -20.92 -10.01
N GLY A 3 9.76 -21.21 -11.00
CA GLY A 3 8.96 -20.17 -11.66
C GLY A 3 8.04 -19.42 -10.69
N VAL A 4 7.55 -20.07 -9.64
CA VAL A 4 6.73 -19.45 -8.60
C VAL A 4 7.52 -18.39 -7.83
N MET A 5 8.76 -18.72 -7.43
CA MET A 5 9.63 -17.78 -6.75
C MET A 5 9.99 -16.59 -7.64
N GLN A 6 10.23 -16.82 -8.93
CA GLN A 6 10.43 -15.74 -9.91
C GLN A 6 9.21 -14.82 -10.03
N ILE A 7 8.00 -15.39 -10.10
CA ILE A 7 6.76 -14.60 -10.16
C ILE A 7 6.58 -13.77 -8.88
N ARG A 8 6.82 -14.36 -7.70
CA ARG A 8 6.80 -13.61 -6.44
C ARG A 8 7.78 -12.44 -6.48
N ASP A 9 9.00 -12.67 -6.94
CA ASP A 9 10.02 -11.62 -6.99
C ASP A 9 9.62 -10.49 -7.94
N HIS A 10 9.07 -10.80 -9.12
CA HIS A 10 8.53 -9.80 -10.04
C HIS A 10 7.38 -8.98 -9.43
N LEU A 11 6.47 -9.63 -8.69
CA LEU A 11 5.39 -8.91 -8.00
C LEU A 11 5.94 -7.99 -6.89
N LEU A 12 6.98 -8.41 -6.16
CA LEU A 12 7.64 -7.59 -5.15
C LEU A 12 8.40 -6.41 -5.78
N ASP A 13 8.97 -6.58 -6.97
CA ASP A 13 9.61 -5.50 -7.73
C ASP A 13 8.58 -4.46 -8.20
N GLU A 14 7.41 -4.90 -8.66
CA GLU A 14 6.30 -4.01 -9.01
C GLU A 14 5.73 -3.28 -7.77
N LEU A 15 5.64 -3.97 -6.64
CA LEU A 15 5.22 -3.36 -5.38
C LEU A 15 6.24 -2.31 -4.91
N GLU A 16 7.54 -2.61 -4.99
CA GLU A 16 8.64 -1.67 -4.70
C GLU A 16 8.54 -0.41 -5.56
N LEU A 17 8.30 -0.57 -6.87
CA LEU A 17 8.10 0.54 -7.78
C LEU A 17 6.94 1.43 -7.32
N SER A 18 5.79 0.81 -7.01
CA SER A 18 4.60 1.52 -6.54
C SER A 18 4.83 2.23 -5.20
N VAL A 19 5.56 1.60 -4.27
CA VAL A 19 5.98 2.21 -2.99
C VAL A 19 6.87 3.41 -3.21
N ARG A 20 8.01 3.25 -3.91
CA ARG A 20 9.00 4.32 -4.13
C ARG A 20 8.36 5.55 -4.78
N THR A 21 7.53 5.32 -5.80
CA THR A 21 6.86 6.41 -6.52
C THR A 21 5.74 7.04 -5.71
N SER A 22 5.04 6.28 -4.86
CA SER A 22 4.10 6.83 -3.88
C SER A 22 4.81 7.70 -2.85
N GLU A 23 5.95 7.25 -2.31
CA GLU A 23 6.76 8.06 -1.40
C GLU A 23 7.19 9.39 -2.05
N ALA A 24 7.59 9.35 -3.32
CA ALA A 24 7.96 10.55 -4.08
C ALA A 24 6.78 11.52 -4.25
N LEU A 25 5.56 11.02 -4.43
CA LEU A 25 4.35 11.86 -4.46
C LEU A 25 4.02 12.43 -3.08
N ILE A 26 4.07 11.62 -2.02
CA ILE A 26 3.79 12.05 -0.64
C ILE A 26 4.74 13.19 -0.24
N ARG A 27 6.05 13.07 -0.52
CA ARG A 27 7.06 14.09 -0.18
C ARG A 27 6.88 15.44 -0.86
N ARG A 28 6.01 15.55 -1.87
CA ARG A 28 5.70 16.83 -2.54
C ARG A 28 4.63 17.63 -1.83
N ILE A 29 3.88 16.99 -0.93
CA ILE A 29 2.71 17.60 -0.32
C ILE A 29 3.14 18.57 0.77
N ARG A 30 2.52 19.74 0.77
CA ARG A 30 2.70 20.74 1.82
C ARG A 30 1.61 20.58 2.88
N PRO A 31 1.91 20.76 4.18
CA PRO A 31 0.94 20.49 5.24
C PRO A 31 -0.39 21.24 5.13
N GLU A 32 -0.40 22.43 4.53
CA GLU A 32 -1.62 23.20 4.29
C GLU A 32 -2.58 22.57 3.26
N GLU A 33 -2.10 21.60 2.47
CA GLU A 33 -2.87 20.94 1.41
C GLU A 33 -3.71 19.76 1.91
N TRP A 34 -3.54 19.35 3.18
CA TRP A 34 -4.18 18.16 3.74
C TRP A 34 -5.70 18.15 3.67
N GLY A 35 -6.32 19.33 3.70
CA GLY A 35 -7.76 19.51 3.57
C GLY A 35 -8.31 19.34 2.15
N PHE A 36 -7.45 19.21 1.14
CA PHE A 36 -7.91 19.05 -0.25
C PHE A 36 -8.76 17.79 -0.40
N THR A 37 -9.92 17.92 -1.05
CA THR A 37 -10.78 16.81 -1.47
C THR A 37 -11.25 17.07 -2.91
N PRO A 38 -11.20 16.09 -3.81
CA PRO A 38 -11.64 16.27 -5.19
C PRO A 38 -13.17 16.24 -5.36
N GLY A 39 -13.93 15.88 -4.32
CA GLY A 39 -15.39 15.81 -4.36
C GLY A 39 -16.00 15.41 -3.02
N GLU A 40 -17.31 15.65 -2.85
CA GLU A 40 -18.00 15.53 -1.55
C GLU A 40 -17.95 14.12 -0.92
N ASN A 41 -17.92 13.05 -1.74
CA ASN A 41 -17.89 11.66 -1.27
C ASN A 41 -16.47 11.04 -1.33
N MET A 42 -15.44 11.87 -1.40
CA MET A 42 -14.06 11.43 -1.54
C MET A 42 -13.28 11.71 -0.26
N ARG A 43 -12.28 10.85 0.01
CA ARG A 43 -11.32 11.05 1.10
C ARG A 43 -10.63 12.41 0.93
N THR A 44 -10.27 13.05 2.03
CA THR A 44 -9.30 14.15 1.99
C THR A 44 -7.92 13.63 1.57
N LEU A 45 -7.03 14.52 1.14
CA LEU A 45 -5.66 14.18 0.78
C LEU A 45 -4.93 13.48 1.93
N LEU A 46 -5.12 13.98 3.17
CA LEU A 46 -4.54 13.35 4.35
C LEU A 46 -5.07 11.93 4.58
N GLN A 47 -6.39 11.75 4.51
CA GLN A 47 -7.01 10.42 4.66
C GLN A 47 -6.53 9.43 3.60
N LEU A 48 -6.35 9.88 2.35
CA LEU A 48 -5.80 9.04 1.29
C LEU A 48 -4.35 8.66 1.58
N VAL A 49 -3.51 9.59 2.03
CA VAL A 49 -2.11 9.31 2.35
C VAL A 49 -1.98 8.41 3.59
N HIS A 50 -2.80 8.60 4.62
CA HIS A 50 -2.86 7.69 5.77
C HIS A 50 -3.20 6.27 5.34
N HIS A 51 -4.23 6.13 4.49
CA HIS A 51 -4.60 4.83 3.95
C HIS A 51 -3.44 4.20 3.19
N ILE A 52 -2.84 4.90 2.22
CA ILE A 52 -1.68 4.42 1.46
C ILE A 52 -0.54 3.99 2.39
N ALA A 53 -0.19 4.81 3.38
CA ALA A 53 0.90 4.53 4.30
C ALA A 53 0.62 3.31 5.19
N ALA A 54 -0.64 2.98 5.48
CA ALA A 54 -1.02 1.81 6.27
C ALA A 54 -1.14 0.53 5.44
N LEU A 55 -1.43 0.62 4.14
CA LEU A 55 -1.76 -0.51 3.26
C LEU A 55 -0.86 -1.75 3.45
N PRO A 56 0.49 -1.67 3.34
CA PRO A 56 1.30 -2.88 3.44
C PRO A 56 1.23 -3.54 4.83
N ALA A 57 1.01 -2.77 5.89
CA ALA A 57 0.91 -3.31 7.24
C ALA A 57 -0.48 -3.87 7.54
N SER A 58 -1.55 -3.22 7.08
CA SER A 58 -2.91 -3.76 7.23
C SER A 58 -3.08 -5.05 6.43
N ASP A 59 -2.57 -5.09 5.21
CA ASP A 59 -2.61 -6.29 4.37
C ASP A 59 -1.73 -7.41 4.98
N LEU A 60 -0.57 -7.09 5.56
CA LEU A 60 0.22 -8.07 6.29
C LEU A 60 -0.53 -8.62 7.52
N ALA A 61 -1.22 -7.76 8.27
CA ALA A 61 -2.02 -8.20 9.42
C ALA A 61 -3.12 -9.17 8.97
N ILE A 62 -3.77 -8.91 7.84
CA ILE A 62 -4.73 -9.83 7.22
C ILE A 62 -4.05 -11.16 6.87
N LEU A 63 -2.89 -11.14 6.20
CA LEU A 63 -2.13 -12.35 5.84
C LEU A 63 -1.68 -13.19 7.04
N GLN A 64 -1.52 -12.54 8.18
CA GLN A 64 -1.21 -13.17 9.47
C GLN A 64 -2.47 -13.57 10.26
N GLU A 65 -3.64 -13.51 9.62
CA GLU A 65 -4.94 -13.90 10.19
C GLU A 65 -5.28 -13.15 11.49
N LYS A 66 -4.87 -11.89 11.56
CA LYS A 66 -5.23 -10.99 12.66
C LYS A 66 -6.74 -10.72 12.65
N SER A 67 -7.29 -10.49 13.83
CA SER A 67 -8.70 -10.12 13.98
C SER A 67 -8.97 -8.75 13.39
N GLN A 68 -10.23 -8.48 13.02
CA GLN A 68 -10.63 -7.17 12.49
C GLN A 68 -10.19 -6.00 13.39
N PRO A 69 -10.39 -6.03 14.74
CA PRO A 69 -9.91 -4.95 15.60
C PRO A 69 -8.38 -4.76 15.56
N GLU A 70 -7.60 -5.83 15.41
CA GLU A 70 -6.15 -5.72 15.27
C GLU A 70 -5.75 -5.08 13.93
N VAL A 71 -6.45 -5.40 12.84
CA VAL A 71 -6.24 -4.76 11.53
C VAL A 71 -6.60 -3.28 11.59
N GLU A 72 -7.74 -2.93 12.19
CA GLU A 72 -8.19 -1.55 12.36
C GLU A 72 -7.21 -0.72 13.20
N LEU A 73 -6.57 -1.31 14.22
CA LEU A 73 -5.52 -0.63 15.00
C LEU A 73 -4.30 -0.29 14.13
N VAL A 74 -3.92 -1.17 13.21
CA VAL A 74 -2.82 -0.92 12.27
C VAL A 74 -3.19 0.19 11.28
N GLU A 75 -4.39 0.14 10.72
CA GLU A 75 -4.90 1.14 9.76
C GLU A 75 -4.93 2.56 10.35
N ASN A 76 -5.37 2.68 11.61
CA ASN A 76 -5.50 3.96 12.29
C ASN A 76 -4.20 4.44 12.97
N GLY A 77 -3.13 3.65 12.93
CA GLY A 77 -1.91 3.94 13.68
C GLY A 77 -1.19 5.23 13.25
N ALA A 78 -1.58 5.86 12.13
CA ALA A 78 -1.00 7.10 11.61
C ALA A 78 -1.92 8.33 11.74
N GLN A 79 -3.07 8.21 12.41
CA GLN A 79 -4.12 9.24 12.45
C GLN A 79 -3.63 10.65 12.86
N ASP A 80 -2.62 10.73 13.73
CA ASP A 80 -2.08 12.00 14.24
C ASP A 80 -0.86 12.51 13.45
N VAL A 81 -0.42 11.80 12.41
CA VAL A 81 0.79 12.13 11.65
C VAL A 81 0.44 12.99 10.43
N THR A 82 0.99 14.19 10.36
CA THR A 82 0.79 15.12 9.23
C THR A 82 2.09 15.48 8.51
N ASP A 83 3.24 14.99 8.98
CA ASP A 83 4.53 15.24 8.34
C ASP A 83 4.70 14.31 7.11
N PRO A 84 4.87 14.85 5.89
CA PRO A 84 4.99 14.05 4.68
C PRO A 84 6.18 13.07 4.71
N GLU A 85 7.31 13.46 5.30
CA GLU A 85 8.49 12.61 5.35
C GLU A 85 8.28 11.42 6.30
N GLN A 86 7.63 11.64 7.45
CA GLN A 86 7.25 10.56 8.36
C GLN A 86 6.26 9.58 7.70
N LEU A 87 5.27 10.09 6.95
CA LEU A 87 4.31 9.24 6.24
C LEU A 87 4.99 8.40 5.14
N ALA A 88 5.90 8.99 4.37
CA ALA A 88 6.67 8.28 3.35
C ALA A 88 7.58 7.19 3.98
N LYS A 89 8.30 7.51 5.06
CA LYS A 89 9.13 6.53 5.80
C LYS A 89 8.31 5.40 6.39
N ARG A 90 7.09 5.71 6.85
CA ARG A 90 6.17 4.71 7.37
C ARG A 90 5.72 3.73 6.29
N LEU A 91 5.31 4.23 5.12
CA LEU A 91 4.99 3.40 3.96
C LEU A 91 6.15 2.45 3.63
N ARG A 92 7.38 2.99 3.55
CA ARG A 92 8.60 2.19 3.32
C ARG A 92 8.79 1.10 4.36
N THR A 93 8.71 1.44 5.64
CA THR A 93 8.92 0.49 6.75
C THR A 93 7.89 -0.64 6.72
N HIS A 94 6.62 -0.32 6.46
CA HIS A 94 5.57 -1.32 6.34
C HIS A 94 5.78 -2.23 5.12
N PHE A 95 6.17 -1.66 3.98
CA PHE A 95 6.53 -2.43 2.80
C PHE A 95 7.70 -3.40 3.07
N ASP A 96 8.77 -2.94 3.71
CA ASP A 96 9.93 -3.78 4.01
C ASP A 96 9.54 -4.98 4.90
N THR A 97 8.60 -4.77 5.83
CA THR A 97 8.06 -5.82 6.70
C THR A 97 7.21 -6.82 5.92
N LEU A 98 6.31 -6.34 5.05
CA LEU A 98 5.52 -7.19 4.17
C LEU A 98 6.40 -7.99 3.20
N LYS A 99 7.41 -7.35 2.61
CA LYS A 99 8.39 -7.98 1.72
C LYS A 99 9.14 -9.09 2.43
N ALA A 100 9.61 -8.85 3.66
CA ALA A 100 10.27 -9.86 4.47
C ALA A 100 9.35 -11.07 4.73
N TYR A 101 8.08 -10.84 5.04
CA TYR A 101 7.08 -11.93 5.16
C TYR A 101 6.94 -12.72 3.86
N MET A 102 6.71 -12.06 2.72
CA MET A 102 6.54 -12.73 1.43
C MET A 102 7.77 -13.53 0.99
N VAL A 103 8.97 -13.02 1.26
CA VAL A 103 10.24 -13.72 0.97
C VAL A 103 10.44 -14.93 1.88
N SER A 104 9.90 -14.90 3.11
CA SER A 104 10.02 -16.01 4.06
C SER A 104 9.16 -17.22 3.71
N LEU A 105 8.12 -17.04 2.89
CA LEU A 105 7.22 -18.13 2.49
C LEU A 105 7.90 -19.09 1.51
N SER A 106 7.69 -20.38 1.75
CA SER A 106 8.05 -21.45 0.82
C SER A 106 7.15 -21.45 -0.42
N GLU A 107 7.53 -22.23 -1.44
CA GLU A 107 6.73 -22.37 -2.67
C GLU A 107 5.35 -22.95 -2.39
N ASP A 108 5.29 -23.96 -1.52
CA ASP A 108 4.04 -24.58 -1.12
C ASP A 108 3.14 -23.58 -0.37
N GLU A 109 3.69 -22.81 0.56
CA GLU A 109 2.92 -21.77 1.27
C GLU A 109 2.42 -20.68 0.32
N LEU A 110 3.22 -20.24 -0.64
CA LEU A 110 2.78 -19.24 -1.63
C LEU A 110 1.57 -19.72 -2.45
N LEU A 111 1.55 -21.00 -2.83
CA LEU A 111 0.52 -21.58 -3.68
C LEU A 111 -0.70 -22.09 -2.92
N ASN A 112 -0.52 -22.57 -1.69
CA ASN A 112 -1.52 -23.38 -0.99
C ASN A 112 -1.92 -22.84 0.38
N LYS A 113 -1.11 -21.99 1.04
CA LYS A 113 -1.54 -21.35 2.29
C LYS A 113 -2.59 -20.29 1.96
N GLU A 114 -3.82 -20.53 2.38
CA GLU A 114 -4.89 -19.57 2.15
C GLU A 114 -5.12 -18.66 3.37
N THR A 115 -5.50 -17.43 3.09
CA THR A 115 -5.94 -16.45 4.09
C THR A 115 -7.31 -15.93 3.68
N LYS A 116 -8.22 -15.80 4.65
CA LYS A 116 -9.51 -15.14 4.48
C LYS A 116 -9.51 -13.81 5.24
N ALA A 117 -9.66 -12.69 4.54
CA ALA A 117 -9.93 -11.43 5.20
C ALA A 117 -11.33 -11.42 5.80
N PHE A 118 -11.54 -10.65 6.86
CA PHE A 118 -12.81 -10.56 7.59
C PHE A 118 -13.99 -10.09 6.71
N TYR A 119 -13.70 -9.40 5.60
CA TYR A 119 -14.69 -8.89 4.65
C TYR A 119 -14.89 -9.75 3.39
N LEU A 120 -14.11 -10.83 3.21
CA LEU A 120 -14.26 -11.73 2.06
C LEU A 120 -15.14 -12.92 2.41
N GLU A 121 -15.84 -13.47 1.43
CA GLU A 121 -16.62 -14.70 1.60
C GLU A 121 -15.73 -15.96 1.56
N HIS A 122 -14.67 -15.92 0.75
CA HIS A 122 -13.75 -17.03 0.50
C HIS A 122 -12.29 -16.67 0.86
N SER A 123 -11.51 -17.70 1.18
CA SER A 123 -10.06 -17.62 1.36
C SER A 123 -9.35 -17.61 0.00
N MET A 124 -8.13 -17.07 -0.05
CA MET A 124 -7.30 -17.10 -1.25
C MET A 124 -5.82 -17.33 -0.91
N PRO A 125 -5.05 -17.99 -1.79
CA PRO A 125 -3.62 -18.23 -1.59
C PRO A 125 -2.78 -16.97 -1.40
N GLN A 126 -1.67 -17.06 -0.68
CA GLN A 126 -0.75 -15.95 -0.43
C GLN A 126 -0.26 -15.26 -1.72
N ILE A 127 0.02 -16.03 -2.78
CA ILE A 127 0.46 -15.42 -4.05
C ILE A 127 -0.62 -14.56 -4.70
N LYS A 128 -1.90 -14.95 -4.57
CA LYS A 128 -3.02 -14.12 -5.05
C LYS A 128 -3.15 -12.87 -4.20
N TRP A 129 -2.98 -12.98 -2.88
CA TRP A 129 -2.95 -11.81 -2.01
C TRP A 129 -1.85 -10.83 -2.40
N LEU A 130 -0.64 -11.30 -2.74
CA LEU A 130 0.41 -10.41 -3.22
C LEU A 130 0.00 -9.66 -4.52
N ILE A 131 -0.71 -10.33 -5.43
CA ILE A 131 -1.28 -9.66 -6.62
C ILE A 131 -2.28 -8.58 -6.22
N GLU A 132 -3.19 -8.87 -5.28
CA GLU A 132 -4.15 -7.88 -4.78
C GLU A 132 -3.45 -6.68 -4.12
N ILE A 133 -2.40 -6.90 -3.33
CA ILE A 133 -1.66 -5.81 -2.68
C ILE A 133 -0.98 -4.91 -3.72
N VAL A 134 -0.38 -5.51 -4.75
CA VAL A 134 0.22 -4.78 -5.88
C VAL A 134 -0.84 -3.90 -6.54
N THR A 135 -1.97 -4.48 -6.97
CA THR A 135 -3.02 -3.73 -7.69
C THR A 135 -3.66 -2.66 -6.80
N HIS A 136 -3.85 -2.94 -5.51
CA HIS A 136 -4.41 -2.02 -4.53
C HIS A 136 -3.53 -0.78 -4.33
N LEU A 137 -2.21 -0.97 -4.20
CA LEU A 137 -1.30 0.16 -4.06
C LEU A 137 -1.20 0.98 -5.36
N PHE A 138 -1.15 0.34 -6.53
CA PHE A 138 -1.19 1.05 -7.82
C PHE A 138 -2.47 1.86 -8.01
N HIS A 139 -3.62 1.33 -7.57
CA HIS A 139 -4.90 2.03 -7.58
C HIS A 139 -4.85 3.32 -6.74
N HIS A 140 -4.45 3.24 -5.48
CA HIS A 140 -4.40 4.40 -4.59
C HIS A 140 -3.28 5.38 -4.94
N ARG A 141 -2.14 4.90 -5.45
CA ARG A 141 -1.10 5.77 -6.01
C ARG A 141 -1.63 6.61 -7.17
N SER A 142 -2.43 6.02 -8.04
CA SER A 142 -3.05 6.73 -9.17
C SER A 142 -4.07 7.77 -8.69
N GLN A 143 -4.84 7.46 -7.64
CA GLN A 143 -5.68 8.45 -6.96
C GLN A 143 -4.84 9.61 -6.41
N LEU A 144 -3.75 9.32 -5.69
CA LEU A 144 -2.88 10.33 -5.12
C LEU A 144 -2.29 11.25 -6.20
N TYR A 145 -1.78 10.69 -7.29
CA TYR A 145 -1.30 11.47 -8.44
C TYR A 145 -2.36 12.44 -8.96
N ASN A 146 -3.60 11.97 -9.11
CA ASN A 146 -4.71 12.79 -9.57
C ASN A 146 -5.10 13.88 -8.57
N TYR A 147 -5.07 13.59 -7.26
CA TYR A 147 -5.37 14.59 -6.23
C TYR A 147 -4.34 15.73 -6.30
N LEU A 148 -3.05 15.40 -6.40
CA LEU A 148 -2.00 16.40 -6.49
C LEU A 148 -2.10 17.21 -7.78
N LYS A 149 -2.41 16.57 -8.92
CA LYS A 149 -2.68 17.28 -10.19
C LYS A 149 -3.82 18.28 -10.06
N GLN A 150 -4.94 17.87 -9.46
CA GLN A 150 -6.11 18.74 -9.26
C GLN A 150 -5.83 19.86 -8.25
N ASN A 151 -4.97 19.60 -7.26
CA ASN A 151 -4.51 20.60 -6.30
C ASN A 151 -3.36 21.48 -6.84
N GLY A 152 -3.11 21.47 -8.15
CA GLY A 152 -2.20 22.41 -8.82
C GLY A 152 -0.73 21.99 -8.88
N HIS A 153 -0.37 20.75 -8.51
CA HIS A 153 1.01 20.28 -8.61
C HIS A 153 1.43 20.02 -10.06
N GLU A 154 2.62 20.50 -10.43
CA GLU A 154 3.24 20.19 -11.72
C GLU A 154 3.89 18.80 -11.70
N LEU A 155 3.09 17.76 -11.94
CA LEU A 155 3.58 16.38 -12.01
C LEU A 155 3.86 15.92 -13.45
N ASN A 156 4.83 15.04 -13.63
CA ASN A 156 5.08 14.36 -14.90
C ASN A 156 4.76 12.86 -14.76
N PHE A 157 4.16 12.26 -15.79
CA PHE A 157 3.87 10.83 -15.84
C PHE A 157 5.10 9.94 -15.60
N PHE A 158 6.30 10.35 -16.04
CA PHE A 158 7.53 9.58 -15.79
C PHE A 158 7.82 9.36 -14.31
N MET A 159 7.28 10.21 -13.42
CA MET A 159 7.41 10.04 -11.97
C MET A 159 6.71 8.78 -11.45
N LEU A 160 5.81 8.17 -12.23
CA LEU A 160 5.16 6.90 -11.89
C LEU A 160 6.01 5.66 -12.23
N TYR A 161 7.18 5.87 -12.87
CA TYR A 161 8.11 4.82 -13.31
C TYR A 161 9.56 5.05 -12.84
N ALA A 162 9.89 6.29 -12.43
CA ALA A 162 11.23 6.70 -12.00
C ALA A 162 11.58 6.27 -10.57
#